data_AF-A0A225UVX7-F1
#
_entry.id   AF-A0A225UVX7-F1
#
_cell.length_a   1.000
_cell.length_b   1.000
_cell.length_c   1.000
_cell.angle_alpha   90.00
_cell.angle_beta   90.00
_cell.angle_gamma   90.00
#
_symmetry.space_group_name_H-M   'P 1'
#
loop_
_entity.id
_entity.type
_entity.pdbx_description
1 polymer ?
#
loop_
_entity_poly.entity_id
_entity_poly.type
_entity_poly.pdbx_seq_one_letter_code
_entity_poly.pdbx_strand_id
1 'polypeptide(L)'
;MANNVILGNRRGLNNLIDQWLRYATYFENIELQLAYVTKLSDKVSCAYATLNTTITDTTVSNVFPHIANVDKSFVTSDSVIGNVLCRKNDS
;
A
#
# COMPACT_ATOMS: atom_id res chain seq x y z
N MET A 1 -2.77 -9.84 -19.76
CA MET A 1 -2.37 -9.49 -18.38
C MET A 1 -1.63 -8.15 -18.42
N ALA A 2 -1.85 -7.25 -17.47
CA ALA A 2 -1.16 -5.96 -17.46
C ALA A 2 0.31 -6.18 -17.03
N ASN A 3 1.23 -6.24 -18.00
CA ASN A 3 2.65 -6.52 -17.73
C ASN A 3 3.37 -5.31 -17.09
N ASN A 4 2.75 -4.13 -17.13
CA ASN A 4 3.32 -2.87 -16.69
C ASN A 4 2.58 -2.28 -15.49
N VAL A 5 2.39 -3.07 -14.42
CA VAL A 5 1.87 -2.52 -13.15
C VAL A 5 2.99 -1.76 -12.44
N ILE A 6 2.69 -0.56 -11.96
CA ILE A 6 3.63 0.27 -11.19
C ILE A 6 3.01 0.53 -9.82
N LEU A 7 3.79 0.32 -8.75
CA LEU A 7 3.42 0.66 -7.38
C LEU A 7 4.57 1.45 -6.75
N GLY A 8 4.40 2.76 -6.63
CA GLY A 8 5.50 3.66 -6.23
C GLY A 8 6.69 3.49 -7.18
N ASN A 9 7.85 3.13 -6.62
CA ASN A 9 9.08 2.90 -7.39
C ASN A 9 9.23 1.46 -7.91
N ARG A 10 8.25 0.57 -7.68
CA ARG A 10 8.30 -0.83 -8.10
C ARG A 10 7.51 -1.05 -9.39
N ARG A 11 7.99 -1.95 -10.26
CA ARG A 11 7.34 -2.31 -11.53
C ARG A 11 7.17 -3.82 -11.66
N GLY A 12 6.04 -4.25 -12.22
CA GLY A 12 5.74 -5.64 -12.54
C GLY A 12 4.88 -6.33 -11.48
N LEU A 13 4.18 -7.38 -11.93
CA LEU A 13 3.22 -8.13 -11.11
C LEU A 13 3.86 -8.79 -9.89
N ASN A 14 5.03 -9.40 -10.05
CA ASN A 14 5.70 -10.08 -8.93
C ASN A 14 6.05 -9.09 -7.81
N ASN A 15 6.57 -7.92 -8.16
CA ASN A 15 6.88 -6.88 -7.18
C ASN A 15 5.63 -6.36 -6.46
N LEU A 16 4.47 -6.36 -7.11
CA LEU A 16 3.19 -6.03 -6.48
C LEU A 16 2.77 -7.11 -5.49
N ILE A 17 2.85 -8.39 -5.88
CA ILE A 17 2.52 -9.52 -5.01
C ILE A 17 3.45 -9.54 -3.79
N ASP A 18 4.74 -9.37 -3.99
CA ASP A 18 5.72 -9.30 -2.89
C ASP A 18 5.43 -8.14 -1.94
N GLN A 19 4.99 -7.00 -2.46
CA GLN A 19 4.62 -5.85 -1.62
C GLN A 19 3.34 -6.15 -0.82
N TRP A 20 2.34 -6.78 -1.43
CA TRP A 20 1.14 -7.22 -0.73
C TRP A 20 1.44 -8.24 0.36
N LEU A 21 2.33 -9.19 0.08
CA LEU A 21 2.77 -10.17 1.07
C LEU A 21 3.45 -9.47 2.26
N ARG A 22 4.34 -8.50 2.00
CA ARG A 22 4.98 -7.71 3.07
C ARG A 22 3.96 -6.95 3.92
N TYR A 23 2.94 -6.36 3.29
CA TYR A 23 1.86 -5.75 4.06
C TYR A 23 1.18 -6.78 4.94
N ALA A 24 0.72 -7.90 4.37
CA ALA A 24 0.08 -8.99 5.11
C ALA A 24 0.92 -9.58 6.24
N THR A 25 2.24 -9.57 6.11
CA THR A 25 3.15 -10.12 7.13
C THR A 25 3.48 -9.12 8.24
N TYR A 26 3.66 -7.84 7.93
CA TYR A 26 4.18 -6.87 8.89
C TYR A 26 3.09 -6.06 9.60
N PHE A 27 1.90 -6.00 9.02
CA PHE A 27 0.82 -5.14 9.46
C PHE A 27 -0.40 -5.96 9.88
N GLU A 28 -1.10 -5.51 10.92
CA GLU A 28 -2.35 -6.13 11.36
C GLU A 28 -3.57 -5.37 10.84
N ASN A 29 -4.74 -6.03 10.86
CA ASN A 29 -6.04 -5.47 10.48
C ASN A 29 -6.00 -4.70 9.15
N ILE A 30 -5.47 -5.33 8.11
CA ILE A 30 -5.32 -4.71 6.80
C ILE A 30 -6.69 -4.64 6.11
N GLU A 31 -7.16 -3.42 5.90
CA GLU A 31 -8.43 -3.17 5.24
C GLU A 31 -8.24 -2.22 4.05
N LEU A 32 -8.53 -2.68 2.85
CA LEU A 32 -8.54 -1.85 1.66
C LEU A 32 -9.96 -1.39 1.35
N GLN A 33 -10.22 -0.10 1.54
CA GLN A 33 -11.53 0.50 1.30
C GLN A 33 -11.48 1.32 0.01
N LEU A 34 -12.19 0.87 -1.02
CA LEU A 34 -12.33 1.62 -2.26
C LEU A 34 -13.29 2.80 -2.05
N ALA A 35 -12.79 4.02 -2.23
CA ALA A 35 -13.60 5.22 -2.12
C ALA A 35 -14.40 5.45 -3.41
N TYR A 36 -13.72 5.57 -4.55
CA TYR A 36 -14.37 5.71 -5.84
C TYR A 36 -13.45 5.34 -7.00
N VAL A 37 -14.07 5.05 -8.13
CA VAL A 37 -13.39 4.85 -9.41
C VAL A 37 -13.86 5.92 -10.38
N THR A 38 -12.92 6.56 -11.05
CA THR A 38 -13.20 7.53 -12.11
C THR A 38 -12.49 7.13 -13.40
N LYS A 39 -13.11 7.46 -14.52
CA LYS A 39 -12.52 7.29 -15.85
C LYS A 39 -11.87 8.62 -16.24
N LEU A 40 -10.55 8.65 -16.36
CA LEU A 40 -9.83 9.84 -16.84
C LEU A 40 -9.85 9.94 -18.37
N SER A 41 -9.90 8.81 -19.08
CA SER A 41 -10.09 8.75 -20.53
C SER A 41 -10.57 7.36 -20.95
N ASP A 42 -10.89 7.16 -22.23
CA ASP A 42 -11.24 5.84 -22.79
C ASP A 42 -10.23 4.74 -22.48
N LYS A 43 -8.98 5.14 -22.28
CA LYS A 43 -7.87 4.24 -22.00
C LYS A 43 -7.35 4.37 -20.58
N VAL A 44 -7.94 5.17 -19.68
CA VAL A 44 -7.40 5.33 -18.32
C VAL A 44 -8.51 5.40 -17.29
N SER A 45 -8.42 4.52 -16.29
CA SER A 45 -9.25 4.58 -15.08
C SER A 45 -8.36 4.76 -13.85
N CYS A 46 -8.86 5.55 -12.91
CA CYS A 46 -8.23 5.79 -11.61
C CYS A 46 -9.14 5.30 -10.51
N ALA A 47 -8.57 4.55 -9.57
CA ALA A 47 -9.23 4.16 -8.34
C ALA A 47 -8.59 4.90 -7.17
N TYR A 48 -9.43 5.43 -6.30
CA TYR A 48 -9.03 6.03 -5.04
C TYR A 48 -9.44 5.06 -3.94
N ALA A 49 -8.48 4.64 -3.13
CA ALA A 49 -8.70 3.70 -2.05
C ALA A 49 -7.86 4.09 -0.83
N THR A 50 -8.40 3.78 0.34
CA THR A 50 -7.71 3.94 1.62
C THR A 50 -7.26 2.57 2.09
N LEU A 51 -6.01 2.45 2.52
CA LEU A 51 -5.49 1.25 3.16
C LEU A 51 -5.38 1.52 4.66
N ASN A 52 -6.30 0.97 5.44
CA ASN A 52 -6.24 1.04 6.89
C ASN A 52 -5.44 -0.13 7.41
N THR A 53 -4.68 0.12 8.47
CA THR A 53 -3.86 -0.89 9.11
C THR A 53 -3.58 -0.51 10.56
N THR A 54 -3.32 -1.53 11.39
CA THR A 54 -2.81 -1.38 12.75
C THR A 54 -1.29 -1.56 12.75
N ILE A 55 -0.58 -0.56 13.29
CA ILE A 55 0.86 -0.62 13.52
C ILE A 55 1.09 -1.31 14.87
N THR A 56 1.89 -2.37 14.88
CA THR A 56 2.26 -3.13 16.08
C THR A 56 3.78 -3.15 16.29
N ASP A 57 4.24 -3.71 17.42
CA ASP A 57 5.67 -3.93 17.66
C ASP A 57 6.32 -4.78 16.54
N THR A 58 5.57 -5.72 15.97
CA THR A 58 6.00 -6.48 14.78
C THR A 58 6.21 -5.55 13.58
N THR A 59 5.30 -4.62 13.34
CA THR A 59 5.44 -3.64 12.26
C THR A 59 6.68 -2.77 12.47
N VAL A 60 6.87 -2.23 13.68
CA VAL A 60 7.99 -1.33 13.98
C VAL A 60 9.32 -2.07 13.84
N SER A 61 9.45 -3.28 14.40
CA SER A 61 10.69 -4.07 14.30
C SER A 61 11.07 -4.44 12.86
N ASN A 62 10.09 -4.69 11.98
CA ASN A 62 10.35 -5.13 10.60
C ASN A 62 10.47 -3.98 9.60
N VAL A 63 9.69 -2.90 9.76
CA VAL A 63 9.57 -1.80 8.78
C VAL A 63 10.36 -0.58 9.23
N PHE A 64 10.41 -0.31 10.54
CA PHE A 64 11.07 0.85 11.12
C PHE A 64 12.06 0.46 12.22
N PRO A 65 13.04 -0.42 11.92
CA PRO A 65 13.92 -0.99 12.95
C PRO A 65 14.74 0.06 13.71
N HIS A 66 14.94 1.25 13.12
CA HIS A 66 15.61 2.37 13.77
C HIS A 66 14.76 3.03 14.88
N ILE A 67 13.43 2.93 14.80
CA ILE A 67 12.50 3.44 15.82
C ILE A 67 12.40 2.45 16.98
N ALA A 68 12.47 1.14 16.71
CA ALA A 68 12.45 0.11 17.76
C ALA A 68 13.59 0.26 18.80
N ASN A 69 14.67 0.96 18.44
CA ASN A 69 15.81 1.22 19.30
C ASN A 69 15.74 2.57 20.04
N VAL A 70 14.67 3.35 19.85
CA VAL A 70 14.42 4.59 20.57
C VAL A 70 13.40 4.31 21.67
N ASP A 71 13.72 4.70 22.89
CA ASP A 71 13.04 4.33 24.12
C ASP A 71 11.50 4.47 24.04
N LYS A 72 10.79 3.42 24.46
CA LYS A 72 9.34 3.18 24.29
C LYS A 72 8.49 4.28 24.93
N SER A 73 8.19 5.34 24.18
CA SER A 73 7.29 6.40 24.66
C SER A 73 6.48 7.08 23.55
N PHE A 74 6.03 6.36 22.52
CA PHE A 74 5.06 6.95 21.58
C PHE A 74 4.04 5.94 21.07
N VAL A 75 2.77 6.26 21.28
CA VAL A 75 1.61 5.67 20.57
C VAL A 75 1.21 6.70 19.52
N THR A 76 1.33 6.37 18.23
CA THR A 76 0.65 7.11 17.17
C THR A 76 -0.15 6.16 16.28
N SER A 77 -1.44 6.47 16.15
CA SER A 77 -2.27 5.98 15.06
C SER A 77 -2.00 6.85 13.85
N ASP A 78 -1.09 6.41 12.97
CA ASP A 78 -0.82 7.09 11.71
C ASP A 78 -1.52 6.36 10.55
N SER A 79 -2.46 7.04 9.88
CA SER A 79 -3.05 6.58 8.63
C SER A 79 -2.05 6.76 7.49
N VAL A 80 -1.61 5.65 6.90
CA VAL A 80 -0.89 5.67 5.62
C VAL A 80 -1.91 5.90 4.51
N ILE A 81 -1.92 7.10 3.91
CA ILE A 81 -2.75 7.39 2.73
C ILE A 81 -2.20 6.57 1.55
N GLY A 82 -3.00 5.62 1.08
CA GLY A 82 -2.66 4.65 0.04
C GLY A 82 -2.40 5.29 -1.34
N ASN A 83 -1.51 4.64 -2.09
CA ASN A 83 -1.07 5.06 -3.42
C ASN A 83 -2.23 5.02 -4.46
N VAL A 84 -2.28 6.02 -5.32
CA VAL A 84 -3.18 6.09 -6.49
C VAL A 84 -2.83 4.97 -7.48
N LEU A 85 -3.80 4.09 -7.80
CA LEU A 85 -3.65 3.09 -8.84
C LEU A 85 -4.31 3.60 -10.14
N CYS A 86 -3.50 4.07 -11.09
CA CYS A 86 -3.95 4.42 -12.43
C CYS A 86 -3.73 3.23 -13.36
N ARG A 87 -4.80 2.71 -13.96
CA ARG A 87 -4.72 1.64 -14.96
C ARG A 87 -4.92 2.22 -16.35
N LYS A 88 -3.95 1.98 -17.23
CA LYS A 88 -4.08 2.22 -18.67
C LYS A 88 -4.70 0.97 -19.32
N ASN A 89 -5.79 1.13 -20.05
CA ASN A 89 -6.43 0.11 -20.87
C ASN A 89 -5.82 0.20 -22.26
N ASP A 90 -5.07 -0.84 -22.65
CA ASP A 90 -4.60 -0.99 -24.01
C ASP A 90 -5.73 -1.61 -24.84
N SER A 91 -6.06 -0.93 -25.94
CA SER A 91 -7.02 -1.30 -26.98
C SER A 91 -6.42 -2.30 -27.96
#